data_AF-A0AAW9DCA9-F1
#
_entry.id   AF-A0AAW9DCA9-F1
#
_cell.length_a   1.000
_cell.length_b   1.000
_cell.length_c   1.000
_cell.angle_alpha   90.00
_cell.angle_beta   90.00
_cell.angle_gamma   90.00
#
_symmetry.space_group_name_H-M   'P 1'
#
loop_
_entity.id
_entity.type
_entity.pdbx_description
1 polymer ?
#
loop_
_entity_poly.entity_id
_entity_poly.type
_entity_poly.pdbx_seq_one_letter_code
_entity_poly.pdbx_strand_id
1 'polypeptide(L)'
;MLKCPKCNRVFSPEKLNYLQPHIYICSKCGFDLRDSSTNKVKEEVQTFQNSLTLSLVRDKVITDISLITKNDKKDLFLTLNIFLAFIYKIVRQPIRFKSLIDDLDISTNYIFNKVNNGTFSRLDIRDREELLFLVSKVFNLNVIEIIKILNKNNISKKIFKQTFKTISPTATYILTKLNNNEKKSKSTSRILKRKKRPKSKEEVDKLFEDILPYIPGY
;
A
#
# COMPACT_ATOMS: atom_id res chain seq x y z
N MET A 1 -20.18 -4.35 12.15
CA MET A 1 -21.20 -3.38 12.61
C MET A 1 -20.76 -2.84 13.97
N LEU A 2 -20.70 -1.52 14.13
CA LEU A 2 -20.41 -0.89 15.43
C LEU A 2 -21.59 -1.12 16.36
N LYS A 3 -21.33 -1.54 17.61
CA LYS A 3 -22.34 -1.76 18.65
C LYS A 3 -21.99 -0.95 19.88
N CYS A 4 -23.01 -0.49 20.62
CA CYS A 4 -22.80 0.16 21.91
C CYS A 4 -22.21 -0.83 22.91
N PRO A 5 -21.08 -0.54 23.59
CA PRO A 5 -20.46 -1.48 24.52
C PRO A 5 -21.32 -1.74 25.77
N LYS A 6 -22.18 -0.78 26.18
CA LYS A 6 -23.04 -0.91 27.37
C LYS A 6 -24.31 -1.73 27.13
N CYS A 7 -24.92 -1.64 25.95
CA CYS A 7 -26.23 -2.28 25.68
C CYS A 7 -26.28 -3.16 24.44
N ASN A 8 -25.14 -3.33 23.75
CA ASN A 8 -24.93 -4.14 22.55
C ASN A 8 -25.85 -3.79 21.36
N ARG A 9 -26.55 -2.65 21.41
CA ARG A 9 -27.39 -2.16 20.31
C ARG A 9 -26.49 -1.76 19.14
N VAL A 10 -26.89 -2.16 17.93
CA VAL A 10 -26.23 -1.74 16.69
C VAL A 10 -26.35 -0.23 16.53
N PHE A 11 -25.24 0.39 16.15
CA PHE A 11 -25.18 1.81 15.86
C PHE A 11 -25.79 2.07 14.47
N SER A 12 -26.82 2.92 14.43
CA SER A 12 -27.62 3.26 13.25
C SER A 12 -27.65 4.78 13.06
N PRO A 13 -26.62 5.38 12.41
CA PRO A 13 -26.54 6.83 12.19
C PRO A 13 -27.78 7.41 11.49
N GLU A 14 -28.43 6.62 10.65
CA GLU A 14 -29.66 6.98 9.93
C GLU A 14 -30.88 7.20 10.85
N LYS A 15 -30.81 6.84 12.13
CA LYS A 15 -31.90 7.00 13.12
C LYS A 15 -31.74 8.22 14.01
N LEU A 16 -30.80 9.11 13.71
CA LEU A 16 -30.72 10.41 14.37
C LEU A 16 -31.98 11.21 14.08
N ASN A 17 -32.55 11.80 15.12
CA ASN A 17 -33.69 12.70 15.00
C ASN A 17 -33.35 14.02 15.69
N TYR A 18 -34.21 15.02 15.50
CA TYR A 18 -34.01 16.36 16.08
C TYR A 18 -33.80 16.34 17.61
N LEU A 19 -34.41 15.36 18.30
CA LEU A 19 -34.34 15.22 19.76
C LEU A 19 -33.08 14.50 20.26
N GLN A 20 -32.40 13.74 19.39
CA GLN A 20 -31.14 13.03 19.68
C GLN A 20 -30.15 13.28 18.54
N PRO A 21 -29.60 14.51 18.41
CA PRO A 21 -28.72 14.88 17.30
C PRO A 21 -27.30 14.32 17.44
N HIS A 22 -26.94 13.82 18.62
CA HIS A 22 -25.57 13.45 18.94
C HIS A 22 -25.27 11.99 18.58
N ILE A 23 -24.56 11.80 17.47
CA ILE A 23 -24.04 10.51 16.98
C ILE A 23 -23.23 9.77 18.05
N TYR A 24 -22.53 10.49 18.92
CA TYR A 24 -21.72 9.84 19.94
C TYR A 24 -22.54 9.29 21.12
N ILE A 25 -23.84 9.58 21.24
CA ILE A 25 -24.68 9.10 22.34
C ILE A 25 -25.52 7.91 21.88
N CYS A 26 -25.52 6.82 22.64
CA CYS A 26 -26.40 5.69 22.37
C CYS A 26 -27.87 6.07 22.60
N SER A 27 -28.67 6.06 21.53
CA SER A 27 -30.12 6.35 21.58
C SER A 27 -30.95 5.41 22.48
N LYS A 28 -30.40 4.28 22.94
CA LYS A 28 -31.09 3.35 23.87
C LYS A 28 -30.75 3.59 25.32
N CYS A 29 -29.47 3.66 25.65
CA CYS A 29 -29.00 3.63 27.04
C CYS A 29 -28.29 4.91 27.48
N GLY A 30 -28.24 5.93 26.61
CA GLY A 30 -27.59 7.22 26.88
C GLY A 30 -26.07 7.13 27.04
N PHE A 31 -25.46 5.96 26.81
CA PHE A 31 -24.02 5.79 26.94
C PHE A 31 -23.29 6.61 25.89
N ASP A 32 -22.31 7.39 26.33
CA ASP A 32 -21.42 8.12 25.46
C ASP A 32 -20.38 7.17 24.87
N LEU A 33 -20.42 6.99 23.55
CA LEU A 33 -19.48 6.15 22.82
C LEU A 33 -18.05 6.68 22.89
N ARG A 34 -17.85 7.96 23.25
CA ARG A 34 -16.53 8.52 23.54
C ARG A 34 -15.91 7.91 24.79
N ASP A 35 -16.73 7.43 25.72
CA ASP A 35 -16.28 6.75 26.96
C ASP A 35 -15.99 5.26 26.73
N SER A 36 -16.13 4.77 25.50
CA SER A 36 -15.77 3.39 25.18
C SER A 36 -14.27 3.16 25.35
N SER A 37 -13.88 1.98 25.84
CA SER A 37 -12.47 1.62 25.99
C SER A 37 -11.78 1.57 24.62
N THR A 38 -11.07 2.63 24.28
CA THR A 38 -10.22 2.68 23.09
C THR A 38 -8.94 1.92 23.35
N ASN A 39 -8.49 1.12 22.39
CA ASN A 39 -7.13 0.58 22.45
C ASN A 39 -6.14 1.75 22.36
N LYS A 40 -5.15 1.78 23.23
CA LYS A 40 -4.04 2.75 23.13
C LYS A 40 -3.30 2.50 21.82
N VAL A 41 -3.15 3.57 21.04
CA VAL A 41 -2.33 3.62 19.82
C VAL A 41 -0.92 4.01 20.24
N LYS A 42 0.10 3.58 19.47
CA LYS A 42 1.49 4.04 19.67
C LYS A 42 1.57 5.57 19.61
N GLU A 43 2.27 6.19 20.56
CA GLU A 43 2.34 7.66 20.71
C GLU A 43 2.93 8.34 19.47
N GLU A 44 3.88 7.68 18.81
CA GLU A 44 4.51 8.16 17.59
C GLU A 44 3.52 8.26 16.43
N VAL A 45 2.61 7.29 16.33
CA VAL A 45 1.55 7.28 15.32
C VAL A 45 0.56 8.41 15.58
N GLN A 46 0.18 8.60 16.84
CA GLN A 46 -0.72 9.68 17.23
C GLN A 46 -0.10 11.05 16.95
N THR A 47 1.18 11.24 17.29
CA THR A 47 1.92 12.48 17.03
C THR A 47 2.01 12.77 15.53
N PHE A 48 2.36 11.76 14.73
CA PHE A 48 2.42 11.89 13.29
C PHE A 48 1.05 12.21 12.67
N GLN A 49 0.00 11.52 13.10
CA GLN A 49 -1.37 11.78 12.64
C GLN A 49 -1.85 13.20 13.02
N ASN A 50 -1.51 13.67 14.21
CA ASN A 50 -1.81 15.04 14.64
C ASN A 50 -1.07 16.06 13.76
N SER A 51 0.20 15.85 13.45
CA SER A 51 0.98 16.72 12.55
C SER A 51 0.37 16.78 11.14
N LEU A 52 -0.03 15.63 10.59
CA LEU A 52 -0.74 15.57 9.30
C LEU A 52 -2.08 16.30 9.35
N THR A 53 -2.85 16.13 10.44
CA THR A 53 -4.15 16.78 10.63
C THR A 53 -4.01 18.29 10.73
N LEU A 54 -3.03 18.78 11.51
CA LEU A 54 -2.75 20.20 11.61
C LEU A 54 -2.31 20.80 10.26
N SER A 55 -1.55 20.04 9.46
CA SER A 55 -1.14 20.44 8.11
C SER A 55 -2.30 20.50 7.11
N LEU A 56 -3.42 19.80 7.37
CA LEU A 56 -4.65 19.95 6.58
C LEU A 56 -5.38 21.25 6.90
N VAL A 57 -5.51 21.55 8.19
CA VAL A 57 -6.34 22.66 8.69
C VAL A 57 -5.66 24.02 8.48
N ARG A 58 -4.34 24.11 8.69
CA ARG A 58 -3.58 25.36 8.53
C ARG A 58 -3.27 25.66 7.06
N ASP A 59 -3.19 26.92 6.65
CA ASP A 59 -2.90 27.28 5.25
C ASP A 59 -1.51 26.85 4.76
N LYS A 60 -0.54 26.74 5.67
CA LYS A 60 0.81 26.26 5.38
C LYS A 60 1.04 24.91 6.06
N VAL A 61 1.74 24.03 5.34
CA VAL A 61 2.24 22.75 5.90
C VAL A 61 3.26 23.08 6.99
N ILE A 62 3.21 22.31 8.09
CA ILE A 62 4.18 22.46 9.17
C ILE A 62 5.58 22.15 8.62
N THR A 63 6.50 23.06 8.81
CA THR A 63 7.85 23.10 8.21
C THR A 63 8.77 21.96 8.63
N ASP A 64 8.36 21.12 9.57
CA ASP A 64 9.24 20.14 10.19
C ASP A 64 9.38 18.83 9.36
N ILE A 65 8.55 18.65 8.32
CA ILE A 65 8.62 17.46 7.46
C ILE A 65 9.68 17.65 6.37
N SER A 66 10.94 17.36 6.72
CA SER A 66 12.14 17.51 5.87
C SER A 66 12.16 16.64 4.61
N LEU A 67 11.24 15.67 4.50
CA LEU A 67 11.06 14.85 3.31
C LEU A 67 10.44 15.62 2.14
N ILE A 68 9.58 16.60 2.42
CA ILE A 68 8.76 17.24 1.39
C ILE A 68 9.55 18.35 0.69
N THR A 69 9.62 18.31 -0.63
CA THR A 69 10.40 19.27 -1.42
C THR A 69 9.64 20.56 -1.74
N LYS A 70 8.31 20.49 -1.87
CA LYS A 70 7.45 21.67 -1.97
C LYS A 70 6.59 21.76 -0.73
N ASN A 71 6.68 22.86 0.00
CA ASN A 71 5.90 23.12 1.21
C ASN A 71 4.41 23.38 0.90
N ASP A 72 3.74 22.38 0.33
CA ASP A 72 2.37 22.37 -0.18
C ASP A 72 1.64 21.11 0.29
N LYS A 73 0.37 21.27 0.68
CA LYS A 73 -0.48 20.17 1.18
C LYS A 73 -0.62 19.07 0.14
N LYS A 74 -0.77 19.44 -1.13
CA LYS A 74 -0.95 18.46 -2.20
C LYS A 74 0.30 17.59 -2.36
N ASP A 75 1.49 18.17 -2.31
CA ASP A 75 2.74 17.40 -2.35
C ASP A 75 2.88 16.49 -1.13
N LEU A 76 2.57 17.00 0.08
CA LEU A 76 2.59 16.21 1.31
C LEU A 76 1.71 14.95 1.21
N PHE A 77 0.42 15.11 0.89
CA PHE A 77 -0.52 13.98 0.90
C PHE A 77 -0.32 13.01 -0.26
N LEU A 78 0.11 13.50 -1.44
CA LEU A 78 0.50 12.61 -2.53
C LEU A 78 1.75 11.82 -2.18
N THR A 79 2.74 12.46 -1.55
CA THR A 79 3.97 11.80 -1.10
C THR A 79 3.65 10.77 -0.01
N LEU A 80 2.80 11.10 0.96
CA LEU A 80 2.32 10.16 1.97
C LEU A 80 1.68 8.92 1.34
N ASN A 81 0.78 9.10 0.38
CA ASN A 81 0.13 7.98 -0.31
C ASN A 81 1.15 7.11 -1.09
N ILE A 82 2.15 7.73 -1.71
CA ILE A 82 3.23 7.03 -2.41
C ILE A 82 4.04 6.18 -1.43
N PHE A 83 4.45 6.74 -0.30
CA PHE A 83 5.23 6.01 0.71
C PHE A 83 4.42 4.94 1.42
N LEU A 84 3.14 5.16 1.72
CA LEU A 84 2.25 4.11 2.22
C LEU A 84 2.23 2.90 1.28
N ALA A 85 2.07 3.13 -0.02
CA ALA A 85 2.07 2.04 -1.01
C ALA A 85 3.46 1.38 -1.17
N PHE A 86 4.53 2.18 -1.16
CA PHE A 86 5.90 1.71 -1.32
C PHE A 86 6.35 0.85 -0.13
N ILE A 87 6.17 1.35 1.09
CA ILE A 87 6.54 0.67 2.33
C ILE A 87 5.72 -0.61 2.49
N TYR A 88 4.41 -0.56 2.25
CA TYR A 88 3.56 -1.76 2.31
C TYR A 88 4.03 -2.87 1.35
N LYS A 89 4.47 -2.52 0.14
CA LYS A 89 5.04 -3.49 -0.81
C LYS A 89 6.35 -4.10 -0.32
N ILE A 90 7.22 -3.28 0.28
CA ILE A 90 8.54 -3.69 0.75
C ILE A 90 8.44 -4.64 1.94
N VAL A 91 7.66 -4.29 2.97
CA VAL A 91 7.55 -5.08 4.20
C VAL A 91 6.85 -6.41 4.00
N ARG A 92 6.05 -6.55 2.93
CA ARG A 92 5.47 -7.83 2.51
C ARG A 92 6.44 -8.73 1.74
N GLN A 93 7.62 -8.23 1.38
CA GLN A 93 8.68 -8.99 0.70
C GLN A 93 10.00 -8.86 1.48
N PRO A 94 10.03 -9.23 2.78
CA PRO A 94 11.14 -8.90 3.67
C PRO A 94 12.46 -9.55 3.25
N ILE A 95 12.41 -10.75 2.66
CA ILE A 95 13.61 -11.45 2.15
C ILE A 95 14.25 -10.65 1.00
N ARG A 96 13.44 -10.09 0.10
CA ARG A 96 13.92 -9.36 -1.08
C ARG A 96 14.48 -7.99 -0.73
N PHE A 97 13.91 -7.34 0.28
CA PHE A 97 14.21 -5.95 0.63
C PHE A 97 14.83 -5.79 2.01
N LYS A 98 15.43 -6.86 2.58
CA LYS A 98 15.98 -6.86 3.94
C LYS A 98 16.88 -5.66 4.22
N SER A 99 17.92 -5.44 3.41
CA SER A 99 18.85 -4.33 3.57
C SER A 99 18.18 -2.95 3.50
N LEU A 100 17.12 -2.80 2.67
CA LEU A 100 16.37 -1.55 2.58
C LEU A 100 15.48 -1.34 3.81
N ILE A 101 14.88 -2.41 4.33
CA ILE A 101 14.07 -2.38 5.56
C ILE A 101 14.96 -1.97 6.75
N ASP A 102 16.15 -2.55 6.83
CA ASP A 102 17.12 -2.26 7.88
C ASP A 102 17.63 -0.82 7.76
N ASP A 103 18.02 -0.37 6.57
CA ASP A 103 18.54 0.99 6.34
C ASP A 103 17.49 2.10 6.55
N LEU A 104 16.20 1.80 6.38
CA LEU A 104 15.09 2.73 6.66
C LEU A 104 14.60 2.65 8.12
N ASP A 105 15.16 1.77 8.94
CA ASP A 105 14.70 1.46 10.30
C ASP A 105 13.19 1.07 10.37
N ILE A 106 12.69 0.38 9.35
CA ILE A 106 11.27 -0.04 9.27
C ILE A 106 11.08 -1.53 9.53
N SER A 107 12.00 -2.14 10.26
CA SER A 107 11.86 -3.53 10.69
C SER A 107 10.63 -3.68 11.59
N THR A 108 9.85 -4.75 11.38
CA THR A 108 8.69 -5.06 12.19
C THR A 108 8.48 -6.56 12.30
N ASN A 109 8.04 -7.00 13.47
CA ASN A 109 7.58 -8.37 13.72
C ASN A 109 6.10 -8.54 13.40
N TYR A 110 5.40 -7.46 13.04
CA TYR A 110 3.98 -7.49 12.72
C TYR A 110 3.74 -8.19 11.37
N ILE A 111 2.80 -9.14 11.38
CA ILE A 111 2.41 -9.89 10.19
C ILE A 111 1.16 -9.24 9.61
N PHE A 112 1.33 -8.58 8.47
CA PHE A 112 0.22 -7.95 7.75
C PHE A 112 -0.77 -8.98 7.21
N ASN A 113 -2.06 -8.67 7.31
CA ASN A 113 -3.10 -9.51 6.72
C ASN A 113 -2.96 -9.54 5.19
N LYS A 114 -3.12 -10.73 4.61
CA LYS A 114 -3.06 -10.91 3.15
C LYS A 114 -4.34 -10.36 2.51
N VAL A 115 -4.33 -9.09 2.15
CA VAL A 115 -5.36 -8.48 1.31
C VAL A 115 -4.84 -8.40 -0.14
N ASN A 116 -5.63 -8.92 -1.08
CA ASN A 116 -5.39 -8.73 -2.51
C ASN A 116 -5.71 -7.27 -2.88
N ASN A 117 -4.77 -6.55 -3.49
CA ASN A 117 -4.92 -5.14 -3.89
C ASN A 117 -5.30 -4.19 -2.74
N GLY A 118 -4.77 -4.42 -1.53
CA GLY A 118 -5.02 -3.56 -0.37
C GLY A 118 -4.46 -2.15 -0.59
N THR A 119 -5.32 -1.19 -0.94
CA THR A 119 -5.06 0.23 -0.68
C THR A 119 -5.07 0.48 0.82
N PHE A 120 -4.35 1.48 1.31
CA PHE A 120 -4.30 1.81 2.75
C PHE A 120 -5.70 1.85 3.41
N SER A 121 -6.67 2.48 2.73
CA SER A 121 -8.07 2.59 3.15
C SER A 121 -8.86 1.29 3.23
N ARG A 122 -8.32 0.18 2.71
CA ARG A 122 -8.94 -1.16 2.73
C ARG A 122 -8.26 -2.11 3.70
N LEU A 123 -7.14 -1.71 4.31
CA LEU A 123 -6.46 -2.50 5.33
C LEU A 123 -7.27 -2.52 6.62
N ASP A 124 -7.05 -3.52 7.47
CA ASP A 124 -7.61 -3.54 8.82
C ASP A 124 -6.99 -2.46 9.70
N ILE A 125 -7.64 -2.11 10.81
CA ILE A 125 -7.19 -1.03 11.70
C ILE A 125 -5.76 -1.27 12.20
N ARG A 126 -5.42 -2.51 12.60
CA ARG A 126 -4.07 -2.85 13.07
C ARG A 126 -3.03 -2.76 11.96
N ASP A 127 -3.36 -3.22 10.75
CA ASP A 127 -2.49 -3.08 9.58
C ASP A 127 -2.24 -1.61 9.23
N ARG A 128 -3.27 -0.75 9.34
CA ARG A 128 -3.14 0.70 9.11
C ARG A 128 -2.25 1.35 10.16
N GLU A 129 -2.47 1.02 11.44
CA GLU A 129 -1.68 1.54 12.54
C GLU A 129 -0.19 1.20 12.36
N GLU A 130 0.11 -0.06 12.12
CA GLU A 130 1.50 -0.50 11.93
C GLU A 130 2.13 0.13 10.68
N LEU A 131 1.40 0.16 9.55
CA LEU A 131 1.93 0.78 8.34
C LEU A 131 2.17 2.29 8.52
N LEU A 132 1.29 2.98 9.25
CA LEU A 132 1.44 4.40 9.55
C LEU A 132 2.64 4.66 10.46
N PHE A 133 2.89 3.77 11.44
CA PHE A 133 4.10 3.79 12.27
C PHE A 133 5.38 3.65 11.44
N LEU A 134 5.42 2.71 10.49
CA LEU A 134 6.60 2.55 9.64
C LEU A 134 6.81 3.74 8.72
N VAL A 135 5.74 4.33 8.19
CA VAL A 135 5.83 5.52 7.35
C VAL A 135 6.23 6.76 8.15
N SER A 136 5.80 6.90 9.41
CA SER A 136 6.21 8.04 10.23
C SER A 136 7.72 8.08 10.45
N LYS A 137 8.37 6.91 10.63
CA LYS A 137 9.83 6.81 10.68
C LYS A 137 10.50 7.34 9.41
N VAL A 138 9.98 6.96 8.24
CA VAL A 138 10.49 7.43 6.95
C VAL A 138 10.30 8.93 6.76
N PHE A 139 9.20 9.49 7.27
CA PHE A 139 8.89 10.92 7.17
C PHE A 139 9.77 11.80 8.08
N ASN A 140 10.47 11.20 9.05
CA ASN A 140 11.48 11.90 9.86
C ASN A 140 12.82 12.04 9.13
N LEU A 141 13.04 11.32 8.04
CA LEU A 141 14.25 11.44 7.23
C LEU A 141 14.14 12.62 6.25
N ASN A 142 15.28 13.23 5.94
CA ASN A 142 15.30 14.22 4.86
C ASN A 142 15.30 13.52 3.48
N VAL A 143 14.84 14.25 2.45
CA VAL A 143 14.72 13.69 1.10
C VAL A 143 16.06 13.18 0.54
N ILE A 144 17.19 13.79 0.94
CA ILE A 144 18.53 13.43 0.47
C ILE A 144 18.96 12.08 1.06
N GLU A 145 18.69 11.85 2.35
CA GLU A 145 18.92 10.57 3.04
C GLU A 145 18.13 9.45 2.39
N ILE A 146 16.85 9.69 2.10
CA ILE A 146 16.04 8.69 1.40
C ILE A 146 16.66 8.34 0.04
N ILE A 147 17.06 9.34 -0.75
CA ILE A 147 17.71 9.09 -2.04
C ILE A 147 18.99 8.28 -1.88
N LYS A 148 19.83 8.59 -0.86
CA LYS A 148 21.05 7.84 -0.55
C LYS A 148 20.73 6.38 -0.21
N ILE A 149 19.75 6.14 0.67
CA ILE A 149 19.32 4.80 1.09
C ILE A 149 18.76 4.01 -0.09
N LEU A 150 17.91 4.61 -0.92
CA LEU A 150 17.33 3.97 -2.10
C LEU A 150 18.42 3.59 -3.12
N ASN A 151 19.38 4.48 -3.38
CA ASN A 151 20.49 4.18 -4.30
C ASN A 151 21.44 3.12 -3.74
N LYS A 152 21.79 3.18 -2.44
CA LYS A 152 22.58 2.16 -1.74
C LYS A 152 21.96 0.76 -1.89
N ASN A 153 20.63 0.69 -1.82
CA ASN A 153 19.87 -0.56 -1.96
C ASN A 153 19.47 -0.90 -3.41
N ASN A 154 20.07 -0.25 -4.41
CA ASN A 154 19.82 -0.50 -5.84
C ASN A 154 18.35 -0.36 -6.27
N ILE A 155 17.57 0.48 -5.57
CA ILE A 155 16.19 0.76 -5.93
C ILE A 155 16.16 1.66 -7.17
N SER A 156 15.76 1.07 -8.29
CA SER A 156 15.67 1.78 -9.56
C SER A 156 14.39 2.61 -9.68
N LYS A 157 14.40 3.57 -10.61
CA LYS A 157 13.19 4.34 -10.97
C LYS A 157 11.99 3.45 -11.24
N LYS A 158 12.20 2.29 -11.90
CA LYS A 158 11.14 1.33 -12.23
C LYS A 158 10.54 0.69 -10.97
N ILE A 159 11.38 0.25 -10.03
CA ILE A 159 10.89 -0.40 -8.80
C ILE A 159 10.08 0.58 -7.96
N PHE A 160 10.59 1.81 -7.82
CA PHE A 160 9.90 2.88 -7.08
C PHE A 160 8.59 3.28 -7.79
N LYS A 161 8.62 3.60 -9.09
CA LYS A 161 7.43 4.01 -9.85
C LYS A 161 6.35 2.93 -9.94
N GLN A 162 6.71 1.65 -9.82
CA GLN A 162 5.71 0.57 -9.82
C GLN A 162 4.73 0.63 -8.64
N THR A 163 5.03 1.38 -7.57
CA THR A 163 4.17 1.40 -6.37
C THR A 163 3.11 2.49 -6.40
N PHE A 164 3.14 3.39 -7.37
CA PHE A 164 2.20 4.50 -7.46
C PHE A 164 1.86 4.87 -8.91
N LYS A 165 0.63 5.33 -9.11
CA LYS A 165 0.18 5.92 -10.39
C LYS A 165 0.25 7.44 -10.36
N THR A 166 -0.10 8.02 -9.21
CA THR A 166 -0.08 9.48 -8.98
C THR A 166 1.33 9.96 -8.67
N ILE A 167 1.72 11.08 -9.25
CA ILE A 167 3.05 11.67 -9.08
C ILE A 167 2.95 12.89 -8.18
N SER A 168 3.83 12.96 -7.17
CA SER A 168 4.06 14.16 -6.37
C SER A 168 5.33 14.88 -6.82
N PRO A 169 5.46 16.20 -6.62
CA PRO A 169 6.72 16.93 -6.79
C PRO A 169 7.91 16.27 -6.08
N THR A 170 7.73 15.84 -4.83
CA THR A 170 8.76 15.13 -4.06
C THR A 170 9.14 13.80 -4.71
N ALA A 171 8.17 12.99 -5.14
CA ALA A 171 8.44 11.72 -5.81
C ALA A 171 9.11 11.94 -7.18
N THR A 172 8.78 13.02 -7.89
CA THR A 172 9.44 13.40 -9.14
C THR A 172 10.91 13.71 -8.87
N TYR A 173 11.19 14.50 -7.84
CA TYR A 173 12.55 14.81 -7.42
C TYR A 173 13.35 13.54 -7.10
N ILE A 174 12.80 12.65 -6.27
CA ILE A 174 13.43 11.34 -5.96
C ILE A 174 13.70 10.56 -7.25
N LEU A 175 12.69 10.41 -8.12
CA LEU A 175 12.85 9.70 -9.39
C LEU A 175 13.96 10.27 -10.27
N THR A 176 14.16 11.59 -10.32
CA THR A 176 15.25 12.19 -11.11
C THR A 176 16.64 11.79 -10.60
N LYS A 177 16.77 11.47 -9.31
CA LYS A 177 18.04 11.15 -8.64
C LYS A 177 18.31 9.65 -8.47
N LEU A 178 17.33 8.79 -8.79
CA LEU A 178 17.51 7.34 -8.76
C LEU A 178 18.14 6.82 -10.05
N ASN A 179 18.88 5.72 -9.95
CA ASN A 179 19.49 5.08 -11.11
C ASN A 179 18.44 4.46 -12.06
N ASN A 180 18.65 4.66 -13.37
CA ASN A 180 18.01 3.85 -14.40
C ASN A 180 18.74 2.51 -14.48
N ASN A 181 18.39 1.57 -13.62
CA ASN A 181 18.74 0.17 -13.86
C ASN A 181 17.83 -0.37 -14.99
N GLU A 182 17.96 0.18 -16.18
CA GLU A 182 17.81 -0.60 -17.39
C GLU A 182 18.96 -1.60 -17.36
N LYS A 183 18.78 -2.70 -16.62
CA LYS A 183 19.43 -3.94 -17.04
C LYS A 183 19.03 -4.06 -18.49
N LYS A 184 19.97 -3.77 -19.42
CA LYS A 184 19.82 -4.12 -20.84
C LYS A 184 19.20 -5.49 -20.78
N SER A 185 17.93 -5.58 -21.14
CA SER A 185 17.25 -6.85 -21.24
C SER A 185 18.20 -7.68 -22.07
N LYS A 186 18.86 -8.69 -21.48
CA LYS A 186 19.39 -9.77 -22.29
C LYS A 186 18.13 -10.23 -22.97
N SER A 187 17.96 -9.81 -24.23
CA SER A 187 16.81 -10.14 -25.05
C SER A 187 16.62 -11.61 -24.76
N THR A 188 15.54 -11.97 -24.05
CA THR A 188 15.16 -13.36 -23.91
C THR A 188 15.12 -13.81 -25.35
N SER A 189 16.11 -14.64 -25.72
CA SER A 189 16.27 -15.15 -27.06
C SER A 189 14.88 -15.50 -27.51
N ARG A 190 14.42 -14.85 -28.59
CA ARG A 190 13.11 -15.11 -29.18
C ARG A 190 12.92 -16.61 -29.06
N ILE A 191 11.96 -17.07 -28.26
CA ILE A 191 11.50 -18.44 -28.34
C ILE A 191 11.16 -18.58 -29.82
N LEU A 192 12.04 -19.25 -30.56
CA LEU A 192 11.86 -19.51 -31.98
C LEU A 192 10.52 -20.22 -32.01
N LYS A 193 9.46 -19.49 -32.41
CA LYS A 193 8.17 -20.10 -32.68
C LYS A 193 8.49 -21.24 -33.62
N ARG A 194 8.40 -22.49 -33.14
CA ARG A 194 8.60 -23.66 -33.99
C ARG A 194 7.75 -23.42 -35.23
N LYS A 195 8.38 -23.34 -36.41
CA LYS A 195 7.64 -23.20 -37.67
C LYS A 195 6.59 -24.30 -37.66
N LYS A 196 5.31 -23.92 -37.65
CA LYS A 196 4.21 -24.90 -37.76
C LYS A 196 4.43 -25.61 -39.09
N ARG A 197 4.86 -26.86 -39.05
CA ARG A 197 4.89 -27.75 -40.22
C ARG A 197 3.57 -28.50 -40.26
N PRO A 198 3.00 -28.76 -41.45
CA PRO A 198 1.90 -29.69 -41.55
C PRO A 198 2.32 -31.04 -40.96
N LYS A 199 1.40 -31.70 -40.26
CA LYS A 199 1.65 -33.05 -39.72
C LYS A 199 1.84 -34.03 -40.87
N SER A 200 2.68 -35.05 -40.68
CA SER A 200 2.83 -36.10 -41.70
C SER A 200 1.55 -36.93 -41.81
N LYS A 201 1.37 -37.67 -42.91
CA LYS A 201 0.23 -38.57 -43.08
C LYS A 201 0.13 -39.57 -41.92
N GLU A 202 1.25 -40.16 -41.51
CA GLU A 202 1.33 -41.08 -40.37
C GLU A 202 0.89 -40.45 -39.04
N GLU A 203 1.24 -39.17 -38.81
CA GLU A 203 0.79 -38.44 -37.62
C GLU A 203 -0.71 -38.14 -37.66
N VAL A 204 -1.27 -37.90 -38.85
CA VAL A 204 -2.70 -37.67 -39.04
C VAL A 204 -3.50 -38.98 -38.86
N ASP A 205 -3.01 -40.07 -39.43
CA ASP A 205 -3.64 -41.39 -39.34
C ASP A 205 -3.70 -41.86 -37.87
N LYS A 206 -2.61 -41.70 -37.09
CA LYS A 206 -2.62 -41.97 -35.64
C LYS A 206 -3.62 -41.13 -34.88
N LEU A 207 -3.74 -39.83 -35.19
CA LEU A 207 -4.73 -38.98 -34.55
C LEU A 207 -6.16 -39.39 -34.90
N PHE A 208 -6.37 -39.89 -36.11
CA PHE A 208 -7.66 -40.44 -36.50
C PHE A 208 -7.96 -41.73 -35.75
N GLU A 209 -6.99 -42.64 -35.61
CA GLU A 209 -7.12 -43.85 -34.78
C GLU A 209 -7.46 -43.51 -33.32
N ASP A 210 -6.80 -42.50 -32.74
CA ASP A 210 -7.05 -42.05 -31.37
C ASP A 210 -8.48 -41.48 -31.18
N ILE A 211 -9.09 -40.95 -32.24
CA ILE A 211 -10.41 -40.30 -32.19
C ILE A 211 -11.54 -41.26 -32.56
N LEU A 212 -11.27 -42.32 -33.34
CA LEU A 212 -12.25 -43.31 -33.77
C LEU A 212 -13.16 -43.84 -32.64
N PRO A 213 -12.65 -44.21 -31.44
CA PRO A 213 -13.50 -44.71 -30.35
C PRO A 213 -14.55 -43.73 -29.83
N TYR A 214 -14.42 -42.45 -30.18
CA TYR A 214 -15.27 -41.36 -29.71
C TYR A 214 -16.26 -40.89 -30.79
N ILE A 215 -16.28 -41.52 -31.96
CA ILE A 215 -17.22 -41.22 -33.05
C ILE A 215 -18.34 -42.27 -33.05
N PRO A 216 -19.59 -41.90 -32.72
CA PRO A 216 -20.69 -42.87 -32.67
C PRO A 216 -21.00 -43.42 -34.07
N GLY A 217 -20.91 -44.75 -34.24
CA GLY A 217 -21.19 -45.43 -35.51
C GLY A 217 -19.96 -45.99 -36.24
N TYR A 218 -18.78 -45.86 -35.63
CA TYR A 218 -17.55 -46.63 -35.90
C TYR A 218 -17.07 -47.32 -34.62
#